data_AF-A0A538A8M6-F1
#
_entry.id   AF-A0A538A8M6-F1
#
_cell.length_a   1.000
_cell.length_b   1.000
_cell.length_c   1.000
_cell.angle_alpha   90.00
_cell.angle_beta   90.00
_cell.angle_gamma   90.00
#
_symmetry.space_group_name_H-M   'P 1'
#
loop_
_entity.id
_entity.type
_entity.pdbx_description
1 polymer ?
#
loop_
_entity_poly.entity_id
_entity_poly.type
_entity_poly.pdbx_seq_one_letter_code
_entity_poly.pdbx_strand_id
1 'polypeptide(L)' 'MAIDFEAEGLLKGTRGKAREARKELLEELAADGVSLEDLRRAVEDDRLALLPVERVLEGDGGR' A
#
# COMPACT_ATOMS: atom_id res chain seq x y z
N MET A 1 -5.85 6.74 14.11
CA MET A 1 -5.66 5.34 14.54
C MET A 1 -4.69 4.74 13.55
N ALA A 2 -3.53 4.27 13.99
CA ALA A 2 -2.56 3.65 13.09
C ALA A 2 -3.13 2.31 12.61
N ILE A 3 -3.01 2.01 11.31
CA ILE A 3 -3.44 0.74 10.73
C ILE A 3 -2.43 -0.34 11.14
N ASP A 4 -2.91 -1.47 11.65
CA ASP A 4 -2.06 -2.63 11.96
C ASP A 4 -1.94 -3.54 10.72
N PHE A 5 -1.01 -3.20 9.83
CA PHE A 5 -0.78 -3.95 8.60
C PHE A 5 -0.35 -5.41 8.81
N GLU A 6 0.18 -5.73 9.99
CA GLU A 6 0.55 -7.10 10.35
C GLU A 6 -0.69 -7.92 10.71
N ALA A 7 -1.58 -7.37 11.53
CA ALA A 7 -2.87 -7.98 11.85
C ALA A 7 -3.74 -8.18 10.59
N GLU A 8 -3.72 -7.21 9.67
CA GLU A 8 -4.41 -7.28 8.38
C GLU A 8 -3.75 -8.26 7.39
N GLY A 9 -2.55 -8.76 7.70
CA GLY A 9 -1.85 -9.76 6.90
C GLY A 9 -1.17 -9.22 5.64
N LEU A 10 -1.09 -7.89 5.45
CA LEU A 10 -0.48 -7.27 4.27
C LEU A 10 1.02 -7.52 4.16
N LEU A 11 1.66 -7.82 5.29
CA LEU A 11 3.10 -8.13 5.36
C LEU A 11 3.39 -9.65 5.23
N LYS A 12 2.38 -10.50 5.06
CA LYS A 12 2.60 -11.94 4.86
C LYS A 12 3.43 -12.20 3.60
N GLY A 13 4.32 -13.18 3.67
CA GLY A 13 5.22 -13.55 2.57
C GLY A 13 6.48 -12.71 2.45
N THR A 14 6.63 -11.61 3.21
CA THR A 14 7.85 -10.79 3.23
C THR A 14 8.64 -10.96 4.52
N ARG A 15 9.98 -10.83 4.44
CA ARG A 15 10.90 -10.96 5.59
C ARG A 15 12.06 -9.96 5.47
N GLY A 16 12.64 -9.61 6.62
CA GLY A 16 13.80 -8.72 6.69
C GLY A 16 13.54 -7.40 5.96
N LYS A 17 14.51 -6.95 5.15
CA LYS A 17 14.44 -5.69 4.41
C LYS A 17 13.21 -5.58 3.49
N ALA A 18 12.76 -6.68 2.89
CA ALA A 18 11.58 -6.67 2.04
C ALA A 18 10.28 -6.40 2.83
N ARG A 19 10.24 -6.83 4.10
CA ARG A 19 9.11 -6.54 4.99
C ARG A 19 9.10 -5.07 5.39
N GLU A 20 10.25 -4.52 5.76
CA GLU A 20 10.37 -3.10 6.13
C GLU A 20 9.99 -2.20 4.96
N ALA A 21 10.53 -2.45 3.75
CA ALA A 21 10.18 -1.68 2.56
C ALA A 21 8.69 -1.76 2.21
N ARG A 22 8.07 -2.95 2.35
CA ARG A 22 6.62 -3.08 2.14
C ARG A 22 5.82 -2.32 3.18
N LYS A 23 6.27 -2.32 4.44
CA LYS A 23 5.61 -1.58 5.53
C LYS A 23 5.68 -0.08 5.30
N GLU A 24 6.86 0.45 4.96
CA GLU A 24 7.07 1.86 4.63
C GLU A 24 6.14 2.30 3.48
N LEU A 25 6.07 1.51 2.41
CA LEU A 25 5.17 1.78 1.29
C LEU A 25 3.68 1.79 1.70
N LEU A 26 3.26 0.88 2.58
CA LEU A 26 1.89 0.86 3.11
C LEU A 26 1.58 2.08 3.98
N GLU A 27 2.56 2.53 4.78
CA GLU A 27 2.46 3.74 5.61
C GLU A 27 2.34 5.00 4.75
N GLU A 28 3.17 5.13 3.71
CA GLU A 28 3.12 6.23 2.75
C GLU A 28 1.77 6.28 2.03
N LEU A 29 1.32 5.16 1.45
CA LEU A 29 0.03 5.11 0.75
C LEU A 29 -1.15 5.41 1.68
N ALA A 30 -1.12 4.91 2.92
CA ALA A 30 -2.15 5.24 3.91
C ALA A 30 -2.13 6.73 4.28
N ALA A 31 -0.94 7.34 4.39
CA ALA A 31 -0.79 8.78 4.63
C ALA A 31 -1.31 9.61 3.45
N ASP A 32 -1.17 9.12 2.22
CA ASP A 32 -1.72 9.70 0.99
C ASP A 32 -3.24 9.49 0.84
N GLY A 33 -3.89 8.87 1.83
CA GLY A 33 -5.34 8.69 1.89
C GLY A 33 -5.86 7.44 1.18
N VAL A 34 -4.98 6.49 0.81
CA VAL A 34 -5.40 5.19 0.27
C VAL A 34 -6.09 4.39 1.36
N SER A 35 -7.26 3.82 1.03
CA SER A 35 -8.05 3.06 2.00
C SER A 35 -7.42 1.70 2.30
N LEU A 36 -7.68 1.15 3.49
CA LEU A 36 -7.24 -0.21 3.85
C LEU A 36 -7.74 -1.26 2.85
N GLU A 37 -8.94 -1.09 2.29
CA GLU A 37 -9.48 -2.01 1.29
C GLU A 37 -8.65 -1.97 0.00
N ASP A 38 -8.27 -0.79 -0.47
CA ASP A 38 -7.44 -0.64 -1.68
C ASP A 38 -6.02 -1.18 -1.47
N LEU A 39 -5.42 -0.92 -0.31
CA LEU A 39 -4.12 -1.51 0.05
C LEU A 39 -4.17 -3.04 0.04
N ARG A 40 -5.25 -3.60 0.59
CA ARG A 40 -5.45 -5.05 0.61
C ARG A 40 -5.61 -5.63 -0.78
N ARG A 41 -6.43 -5.01 -1.63
CA ARG A 41 -6.60 -5.42 -3.03
C ARG A 41 -5.28 -5.36 -3.80
N ALA A 42 -4.49 -4.31 -3.62
CA ALA A 42 -3.21 -4.19 -4.31
C ALA A 42 -2.16 -5.19 -3.82
N VAL A 43 -2.21 -5.63 -2.55
CA VAL A 43 -1.39 -6.74 -2.06
C VAL A 43 -1.87 -8.07 -2.64
N GLU A 44 -3.19 -8.30 -2.67
CA GLU A 44 -3.79 -9.52 -3.26
C GLU A 44 -3.49 -9.64 -4.76
N ASP A 45 -3.46 -8.51 -5.48
CA ASP A 45 -3.12 -8.42 -6.91
C ASP A 45 -1.61 -8.41 -7.20
N ASP A 46 -0.74 -8.40 -6.18
CA ASP A 46 0.72 -8.19 -6.30
C ASP A 46 1.10 -6.88 -7.03
N ARG A 47 0.23 -5.86 -6.94
CA ARG A 47 0.40 -4.54 -7.57
C ARG A 47 0.66 -3.40 -6.60
N LEU A 48 0.90 -3.70 -5.32
CA LEU A 48 1.16 -2.69 -4.30
C LEU A 48 2.26 -1.68 -4.69
N ALA A 49 3.30 -2.12 -5.40
CA ALA A 49 4.38 -1.24 -5.86
C ALA A 49 3.99 -0.30 -7.01
N LEU A 50 2.88 -0.58 -7.70
CA LEU A 50 2.36 0.22 -8.82
C LEU A 50 1.37 1.29 -8.35
N LEU A 51 0.72 1.08 -7.20
CA LEU A 51 -0.26 2.01 -6.63
C LEU A 51 0.23 3.47 -6.55
N PRO A 52 1.46 3.78 -6.09
CA PRO A 52 1.93 5.16 -6.05
C PRO A 52 1.91 5.83 -7.43
N VAL A 53 2.30 5.09 -8.47
CA VAL A 53 2.34 5.59 -9.85
C VAL A 53 0.93 5.76 -10.39
N GLU A 54 0.04 4.79 -10.17
CA GLU A 54 -1.38 4.87 -10.56
C GLU A 54 -2.04 6.11 -9.93
N ARG A 55 -1.76 6.38 -8.65
CA ARG A 55 -2.32 7.54 -7.92
C ARG A 55 -1.83 8.89 -8.45
N VAL A 56 -0.56 9.00 -8.83
CA VAL A 56 -0.03 10.22 -9.49
C VAL A 56 -0.73 10.44 -10.82
N LEU A 57 -0.93 9.39 -11.61
CA LEU A 57 -1.58 9.46 -12.92
C LEU A 57 -3.09 9.76 -12.81
N GLU A 58 -3.78 9.19 -11.82
CA GLU A 58 -5.20 9.47 -11.56
C GLU A 58 -5.42 10.87 -10.96
N GLY A 59 -4.46 11.38 -10.17
CA GLY A 59 -4.51 12.71 -9.56
C GLY A 59 -4.38 13.87 -10.56
N ASP A 60 -3.69 13.66 -11.69
CA ASP A 60 -3.52 14.67 -12.75
C ASP A 60 -4.64 14.63 -13.82
N GLY A 61 -5.55 13.66 -13.74
CA GLY A 61 -6.66 13.46 -14.68
C GLY A 61 -7.99 14.15 -14.31
N GLY A 62 -7.99 14.96 -13.24
CA GLY A 62 -9.14 15.73 -12.79
C GLY A 62 -9.42 16.94 -13.67
N ARG A 63 -10.10 16.71 -14.79
CA ARG A 63 -10.92 17.69 -15.52
C ARG A 63 -11.89 18.47 -14.63
#